data_AF-A0A7R9U9V2-F1
#
_entry.id   AF-A0A7R9U9V2-F1
#
_cell.length_a   1.000
_cell.length_b   1.000
_cell.length_c   1.000
_cell.angle_alpha   90.00
_cell.angle_beta   90.00
_cell.angle_gamma   90.00
#
_symmetry.space_group_name_H-M   'P 1'
#
loop_
_entity.id
_entity.type
_entity.pdbx_description
1 polymer ?
#
loop_
_entity_poly.entity_id
_entity_poly.type
_entity_poly.pdbx_seq_one_letter_code
_entity_poly.pdbx_strand_id
1 'polypeptide(L)'
;MGCFPPSALQVRAGAMGNKLSRCPELAVPELPEGYAVATLALGCFWGPDKEFRDTKGIVNVVVGYTGGKEPNPTYKNIKDHTEAVRITYRTYYKFEDIVEMFFNRHRPQPYVSTGTQYRSAIFVHNEEQRQVAEQVIQNRLTRNWHAAKYTSVEEAGPFYKAEEYHQNYINKSRRTWGALF
;
A
#
# COMPACT_ATOMS: atom_id res chain seq x y z
N MET A 1 31.01 18.77 -25.62
CA MET A 1 31.73 17.99 -24.59
C MET A 1 31.24 18.45 -23.24
N GLY A 2 30.84 17.52 -22.35
CA GLY A 2 30.47 17.84 -20.97
C GLY A 2 29.15 17.23 -20.52
N CYS A 3 29.10 15.90 -20.39
CA CYS A 3 28.07 15.19 -19.66
C CYS A 3 28.13 15.59 -18.17
N PHE A 4 27.01 16.05 -17.61
CA PHE A 4 26.82 16.10 -16.15
C PHE A 4 26.07 14.83 -15.71
N PRO A 5 26.58 14.06 -14.74
CA PRO A 5 25.85 12.92 -14.19
C PRO A 5 24.78 13.40 -13.18
N PRO A 6 23.65 12.69 -13.03
CA PRO A 6 22.73 12.93 -11.92
C PRO A 6 23.37 12.42 -10.62
N SER A 7 23.52 13.30 -9.63
CA SER A 7 24.04 12.92 -8.32
C SER A 7 23.05 11.98 -7.64
N ALA A 8 23.50 10.75 -7.43
CA ALA A 8 22.83 9.73 -6.66
C ALA A 8 22.49 10.23 -5.26
N LEU A 9 21.23 10.09 -4.88
CA LEU A 9 20.79 10.09 -3.49
C LEU A 9 21.35 8.82 -2.84
N GLN A 10 22.61 8.86 -2.40
CA GLN A 10 23.22 7.80 -1.60
C GLN A 10 22.71 7.93 -0.17
N VAL A 11 21.58 7.28 0.11
CA VAL A 11 21.28 6.82 1.47
C VAL A 11 22.41 5.84 1.83
N ARG A 12 23.26 6.22 2.79
CA ARG A 12 24.30 5.35 3.32
C ARG A 12 23.64 4.09 3.89
N ALA A 13 23.70 3.00 3.13
CA ALA A 13 23.48 1.65 3.66
C ALA A 13 24.63 1.34 4.62
N GLY A 14 24.42 1.60 5.90
CA GLY A 14 25.27 1.08 6.96
C GLY A 14 25.19 -0.44 6.93
N ALA A 15 26.33 -1.08 6.69
CA ALA A 15 26.48 -2.52 6.76
C ALA A 15 26.24 -3.00 8.20
N MET A 16 25.12 -3.69 8.44
CA MET A 16 25.00 -4.69 9.50
C MET A 16 24.07 -5.80 8.99
N GLY A 17 24.65 -6.95 8.71
CA GLY A 17 23.88 -8.18 8.56
C GLY A 17 23.15 -8.44 9.87
N ASN A 18 21.83 -8.31 9.85
CA ASN A 18 21.01 -8.84 10.93
C ASN A 18 19.72 -9.37 10.31
N LYS A 19 19.45 -10.65 10.52
CA LYS A 19 18.16 -11.27 10.20
C LYS A 19 17.11 -10.50 11.01
N LEU A 20 16.46 -9.52 10.42
CA LEU A 20 15.35 -8.81 11.05
C LEU A 20 14.21 -9.82 11.20
N SER A 21 14.18 -10.51 12.33
CA SER A 21 13.10 -11.39 12.76
C SER A 21 11.86 -10.61 13.22
N ARG A 22 11.80 -9.31 12.94
CA ARG A 22 10.72 -8.38 13.29
C ARG A 22 10.51 -7.41 12.13
N CYS A 23 9.25 -7.17 11.80
CA CYS A 23 8.84 -6.15 10.83
C CYS A 23 8.93 -4.78 11.51
N PRO A 24 9.81 -3.87 11.08
CA PRO A 24 9.94 -2.57 11.71
C PRO A 24 8.68 -1.74 11.44
N GLU A 25 8.19 -1.07 12.48
CA GLU A 25 7.23 0.01 12.30
C GLU A 25 7.87 1.14 11.49
N LEU A 26 7.19 1.57 10.44
CA LEU A 26 7.61 2.70 9.65
C LEU A 26 6.75 3.90 9.99
N ALA A 27 7.39 4.95 10.49
CA ALA A 27 6.78 6.26 10.55
C ALA A 27 6.26 6.68 9.16
N VAL A 28 5.22 7.51 9.15
CA VAL A 28 4.85 8.25 7.95
C VAL A 28 6.04 9.16 7.61
N PRO A 29 6.65 9.04 6.42
CA PRO A 29 7.82 9.84 6.09
C PRO A 29 7.42 11.33 6.04
N GLU A 30 8.27 12.21 6.56
CA GLU A 30 8.23 13.61 6.18
C GLU A 30 8.59 13.71 4.70
N LEU A 31 7.61 14.11 3.88
CA LEU A 31 7.77 14.18 2.44
C LEU A 31 8.06 15.61 2.00
N PRO A 32 8.95 15.80 1.01
CA PRO A 32 9.13 17.11 0.39
C PRO A 32 7.86 17.54 -0.34
N GLU A 33 7.76 18.83 -0.61
CA GLU A 33 6.66 19.38 -1.40
C GLU A 33 6.54 18.66 -2.75
N GLY A 34 5.31 18.43 -3.19
CA GLY A 34 5.04 17.69 -4.43
C GLY A 34 4.87 16.18 -4.25
N TYR A 35 4.85 15.67 -3.01
CA TYR A 35 4.70 14.24 -2.69
C TYR A 35 3.65 14.01 -1.59
N ALA A 36 2.96 12.88 -1.65
CA ALA A 36 1.98 12.46 -0.66
C ALA A 36 2.01 10.93 -0.44
N VAL A 37 1.35 10.46 0.63
CA VAL A 37 1.24 9.04 1.00
C VAL A 37 -0.21 8.58 0.93
N ALA A 38 -0.43 7.38 0.39
CA ALA A 38 -1.68 6.63 0.52
C ALA A 38 -1.39 5.26 1.12
N THR A 39 -2.26 4.76 2.00
CA THR A 39 -2.17 3.41 2.56
C THR A 39 -3.44 2.63 2.26
N LEU A 40 -3.31 1.49 1.59
CA LEU A 40 -4.45 0.74 1.03
C LEU A 40 -4.31 -0.76 1.32
N ALA A 41 -5.38 -1.42 1.73
CA ALA A 41 -5.49 -2.87 1.84
C ALA A 41 -6.49 -3.39 0.81
N LEU A 42 -6.01 -4.25 -0.10
CA LEU A 42 -6.76 -4.71 -1.26
C LEU A 42 -6.49 -6.19 -1.57
N GLY A 43 -6.41 -6.99 -0.51
CA GLY A 43 -6.10 -8.42 -0.59
C GLY A 43 -4.60 -8.70 -0.53
N CYS A 44 -4.16 -9.78 -1.18
CA CYS A 44 -2.74 -10.13 -1.22
C CYS A 44 -1.92 -8.98 -1.80
N PHE A 45 -0.99 -8.43 -1.04
CA PHE A 45 -0.29 -7.20 -1.40
C PHE A 45 0.69 -7.33 -2.59
N TRP A 46 0.95 -8.54 -3.11
CA TRP A 46 1.95 -8.77 -4.16
C TRP A 46 1.51 -8.23 -5.53
N GLY A 47 0.25 -8.47 -5.90
CA GLY A 47 -0.34 -7.90 -7.11
C GLY A 47 -0.37 -6.37 -7.05
N PRO A 48 -0.99 -5.78 -6.02
CA PRO A 48 -0.99 -4.34 -5.77
C PRO A 48 0.40 -3.71 -5.79
N ASP A 49 1.38 -4.31 -5.13
CA ASP A 49 2.76 -3.82 -5.11
C ASP A 49 3.32 -3.66 -6.52
N LYS A 50 3.15 -4.67 -7.38
CA LYS A 50 3.58 -4.62 -8.77
C LYS A 50 2.82 -3.53 -9.55
N GLU A 51 1.49 -3.53 -9.46
CA GLU A 51 0.64 -2.64 -10.26
C GLU A 51 0.86 -1.17 -9.92
N PHE A 52 1.02 -0.83 -8.64
CA PHE A 52 1.35 0.54 -8.23
C PHE A 52 2.77 0.92 -8.63
N ARG A 53 3.77 0.02 -8.51
CA ARG A 53 5.15 0.32 -8.95
C ARG A 53 5.24 0.62 -10.44
N ASP A 54 4.42 -0.03 -11.27
CA ASP A 54 4.41 0.18 -12.72
C ASP A 54 3.64 1.43 -13.14
N THR A 55 2.99 2.12 -12.20
CA THR A 55 2.20 3.32 -12.48
C THR A 55 3.10 4.56 -12.48
N LYS A 56 3.10 5.32 -13.59
CA LYS A 56 3.82 6.60 -13.68
C LYS A 56 3.42 7.52 -12.53
N GLY A 57 4.39 8.16 -11.87
CA GLY A 57 4.16 9.10 -10.77
C GLY A 57 4.02 8.48 -9.39
N ILE A 58 3.91 7.17 -9.31
CA ILE A 58 4.23 6.43 -8.09
C ILE A 58 5.74 6.40 -7.95
N VAL A 59 6.23 6.81 -6.78
CA VAL A 59 7.66 7.01 -6.51
C VAL A 59 8.21 5.87 -5.68
N ASN A 60 7.42 5.40 -4.72
CA ASN A 60 7.79 4.28 -3.86
C ASN A 60 6.53 3.51 -3.46
N VAL A 61 6.70 2.20 -3.32
CA VAL A 61 5.67 1.32 -2.75
C VAL A 61 6.36 0.46 -1.71
N VAL A 62 5.71 0.29 -0.56
CA VAL A 62 6.16 -0.59 0.51
C VAL A 62 5.00 -1.47 0.92
N VAL A 63 5.22 -2.79 0.95
CA VAL A 63 4.21 -3.73 1.45
C VAL A 63 4.38 -3.96 2.95
N GLY A 64 3.28 -4.16 3.66
CA GLY A 64 3.31 -4.25 5.12
C GLY A 64 2.00 -4.68 5.75
N TYR A 65 1.98 -4.55 7.08
CA TYR A 65 0.86 -4.90 7.93
C TYR A 65 0.38 -3.66 8.69
N THR A 66 -0.92 -3.40 8.69
CA THR A 66 -1.54 -2.25 9.37
C THR A 66 -3.00 -2.53 9.74
N GLY A 67 -3.64 -1.60 10.45
CA GLY A 67 -5.05 -1.65 10.82
C GLY A 67 -5.35 -2.46 12.08
N GLY A 68 -4.34 -3.12 12.65
CA GLY A 68 -4.38 -3.73 13.97
C GLY A 68 -3.77 -2.81 15.05
N LYS A 69 -3.94 -3.21 16.31
CA LYS A 69 -3.40 -2.54 17.49
C LYS A 69 -2.18 -3.25 18.04
N GLU A 70 -2.02 -4.55 17.78
CA GLU A 70 -0.93 -5.29 18.37
C GLU A 70 0.42 -4.95 17.71
N PRO A 71 1.50 -4.77 18.48
CA PRO A 71 2.78 -4.38 17.91
C PRO A 71 3.54 -5.55 17.30
N ASN A 72 4.47 -5.24 16.37
CA ASN A 72 5.42 -6.16 15.76
C ASN A 72 4.79 -7.41 15.10
N PRO A 73 3.85 -7.26 14.13
CA PRO A 73 3.38 -8.38 13.32
C PRO A 73 4.51 -8.97 12.46
N THR A 74 4.34 -10.22 12.04
CA THR A 74 5.20 -10.92 11.07
C THR A 74 4.32 -11.68 10.08
N TYR A 75 4.85 -12.12 8.94
CA TYR A 75 4.03 -12.91 8.02
C TYR A 75 3.45 -14.18 8.66
N LYS A 76 4.23 -14.84 9.52
CA LYS A 76 3.80 -16.06 10.23
C LYS A 76 2.75 -15.78 11.31
N ASN A 77 2.67 -14.55 11.80
CA ASN A 77 1.70 -14.10 12.78
C ASN A 77 1.42 -12.61 12.56
N ILE A 78 0.45 -12.32 11.71
CA ILE A 78 0.04 -10.95 11.38
C ILE A 78 -0.79 -10.30 12.50
N LYS A 79 -1.22 -11.11 13.48
CA LYS A 79 -2.05 -10.69 14.61
C LYS A 79 -3.40 -10.14 14.14
N ASP A 80 -3.76 -8.93 14.54
CA ASP A 80 -4.98 -8.23 14.15
C ASP A 80 -4.81 -7.30 12.94
N HIS A 81 -3.66 -7.37 12.26
CA HIS A 81 -3.37 -6.55 11.08
C HIS A 81 -3.88 -7.19 9.78
N THR A 82 -3.92 -6.36 8.73
CA THR A 82 -4.19 -6.75 7.35
C THR A 82 -2.99 -6.45 6.45
N GLU A 83 -2.88 -7.16 5.33
CA GLU A 83 -1.91 -6.84 4.29
C GLU A 83 -2.28 -5.53 3.60
N ALA A 84 -1.30 -4.62 3.52
CA ALA A 84 -1.49 -3.32 2.92
C ALA A 84 -0.27 -2.89 2.12
N VAL A 85 -0.51 -1.96 1.19
CA VAL A 85 0.52 -1.21 0.48
C VAL A 85 0.52 0.23 0.97
N ARG A 86 1.71 0.76 1.24
CA ARG A 86 1.94 2.18 1.47
C ARG A 86 2.66 2.78 0.28
N ILE A 87 2.01 3.74 -0.35
CA ILE A 87 2.38 4.29 -1.65
C ILE A 87 2.78 5.73 -1.46
N THR A 88 3.98 6.09 -1.91
CA THR A 88 4.40 7.49 -2.06
C THR A 88 4.22 7.88 -3.52
N TYR A 89 3.45 8.94 -3.77
CA TYR A 89 3.12 9.41 -5.11
C TYR A 89 3.35 10.92 -5.25
N ARG A 90 3.49 11.39 -6.49
CA ARG A 90 3.61 12.83 -6.78
C ARG A 90 2.23 13.48 -6.76
N THR A 91 2.10 14.64 -6.12
CA THR A 91 0.81 15.34 -5.89
C THR A 91 0.19 15.97 -7.14
N TYR A 92 0.81 15.82 -8.31
CA TYR A 92 0.08 16.08 -9.55
C TYR A 92 -1.03 15.03 -9.79
N TYR A 93 -0.95 13.86 -9.15
CA TYR A 93 -2.09 12.97 -8.96
C TYR A 93 -2.91 13.43 -7.76
N LYS A 94 -4.23 13.42 -7.92
CA LYS A 94 -5.14 13.58 -6.80
C LYS A 94 -5.22 12.28 -6.02
N PHE A 95 -5.52 12.37 -4.73
CA PHE A 95 -5.79 11.17 -3.93
C PHE A 95 -6.97 10.37 -4.51
N GLU A 96 -7.96 11.04 -5.09
CA GLU A 96 -9.07 10.42 -5.82
C GLU A 96 -8.58 9.46 -6.91
N ASP A 97 -7.57 9.83 -7.70
CA ASP A 97 -6.99 8.95 -8.73
C ASP A 97 -6.41 7.66 -8.13
N ILE A 98 -5.80 7.77 -6.94
CA ILE A 98 -5.24 6.64 -6.21
C ILE A 98 -6.34 5.71 -5.69
N VAL A 99 -7.44 6.28 -5.20
CA VAL A 99 -8.63 5.51 -4.75
C VAL A 99 -9.35 4.86 -5.94
N GLU A 100 -9.40 5.52 -7.09
CA GLU A 100 -9.96 4.93 -8.30
C GLU A 100 -9.09 3.77 -8.83
N MET A 101 -7.76 3.91 -8.80
CA MET A 101 -6.84 2.80 -9.08
C MET A 101 -7.05 1.62 -8.14
N PHE A 102 -7.25 1.89 -6.86
CA PHE A 102 -7.58 0.87 -5.86
C PHE A 102 -8.80 0.04 -6.30
N PHE A 103 -9.93 0.67 -6.59
CA PHE A 103 -11.14 -0.04 -7.00
C PHE A 103 -11.06 -0.70 -8.38
N ASN A 104 -10.20 -0.23 -9.28
CA ASN A 104 -9.99 -0.85 -10.59
C ASN A 104 -9.12 -2.12 -10.52
N ARG A 105 -8.39 -2.31 -9.42
CA ARG A 105 -7.41 -3.39 -9.22
C ARG A 105 -7.85 -4.48 -8.25
N HIS A 106 -8.96 -4.27 -7.55
CA HIS A 106 -9.50 -5.28 -6.66
C HIS A 106 -11.02 -5.20 -6.59
N ARG A 107 -11.63 -6.32 -6.20
CA ARG A 107 -13.06 -6.39 -5.92
C ARG A 107 -13.23 -6.60 -4.41
N PRO A 108 -13.80 -5.64 -3.67
CA PRO A 108 -14.05 -5.81 -2.24
C PRO A 108 -14.93 -7.03 -1.98
N GLN A 109 -14.53 -7.88 -1.02
CA GLN A 109 -15.24 -9.09 -0.61
C GLN A 109 -15.57 -9.04 0.89
N PRO A 110 -16.63 -9.73 1.35
CA PRO A 110 -16.98 -9.74 2.76
C PRO A 110 -15.89 -10.40 3.61
N TYR A 111 -15.79 -9.97 4.88
CA TYR A 111 -14.81 -10.49 5.85
C TYR A 111 -14.82 -12.02 5.96
N VAL A 112 -15.99 -12.67 5.87
CA VAL A 112 -16.10 -14.14 5.94
C VAL A 112 -15.35 -14.85 4.81
N SER A 113 -15.07 -14.18 3.69
CA SER A 113 -14.34 -14.72 2.54
C SER A 113 -12.85 -14.41 2.58
N THR A 114 -12.45 -13.28 3.18
CA THR A 114 -11.07 -12.78 3.14
C THR A 114 -10.32 -12.93 4.45
N GLY A 115 -11.04 -13.08 5.57
CA GLY A 115 -10.48 -12.98 6.91
C GLY A 115 -9.87 -11.60 7.21
N THR A 116 -9.17 -11.49 8.33
CA THR A 116 -8.48 -10.25 8.74
C THR A 116 -7.36 -9.87 7.77
N GLN A 117 -6.64 -10.87 7.25
CA GLN A 117 -5.42 -10.67 6.46
C GLN A 117 -5.66 -9.96 5.12
N TYR A 118 -6.80 -10.18 4.48
CA TYR A 118 -7.04 -9.77 3.09
C TYR A 118 -8.26 -8.86 2.92
N ARG A 119 -8.66 -8.13 3.97
CA ARG A 119 -9.82 -7.24 3.93
C ARG A 119 -9.56 -6.03 3.03
N SER A 120 -10.65 -5.41 2.58
CA SER A 120 -10.59 -4.16 1.81
C SER A 120 -10.67 -2.96 2.76
N ALA A 121 -9.65 -2.10 2.75
CA ALA A 121 -9.58 -0.92 3.60
C ALA A 121 -8.75 0.21 2.98
N ILE A 122 -9.13 1.45 3.27
CA ILE A 122 -8.38 2.66 2.97
C ILE A 122 -8.00 3.29 4.31
N PHE A 123 -6.70 3.44 4.54
CA PHE A 123 -6.16 4.04 5.76
C PHE A 123 -5.73 5.48 5.46
N VAL A 124 -6.54 6.43 5.92
CA VAL A 124 -6.42 7.86 5.59
C VAL A 124 -5.46 8.57 6.54
N HIS A 125 -4.62 9.44 5.99
CA HIS A 125 -3.59 10.18 6.74
C HIS A 125 -4.03 11.57 7.18
N ASN A 126 -5.17 12.04 6.68
CA ASN A 126 -5.79 13.32 7.03
C ASN A 126 -7.27 13.34 6.63
N GLU A 127 -7.96 14.40 7.06
CA GLU A 127 -9.39 14.60 6.81
C GLU A 127 -9.73 14.78 5.32
N GLU A 128 -8.85 15.37 4.52
CA GLU A 128 -9.07 15.50 3.08
C GLU A 128 -9.13 14.13 2.40
N GLN A 129 -8.21 13.22 2.76
CA GLN A 129 -8.23 11.84 2.27
C GLN A 129 -9.49 11.09 2.70
N ARG A 130 -9.97 11.32 3.94
CA ARG A 130 -11.24 10.76 4.43
C ARG A 130 -12.40 11.16 3.53
N GLN A 131 -12.59 12.46 3.33
CA GLN A 131 -13.69 13.00 2.54
C GLN A 131 -13.66 12.47 1.11
N VAL A 132 -12.48 12.45 0.48
CA VAL A 132 -12.32 11.92 -0.88
C VAL A 132 -12.62 10.42 -0.94
N ALA A 133 -12.09 9.61 -0.01
CA ALA A 133 -12.33 8.17 0.01
C ALA A 133 -13.83 7.83 0.18
N GLU A 134 -14.49 8.49 1.14
CA GLU A 134 -15.91 8.31 1.40
C GLU A 134 -16.77 8.76 0.21
N GLN A 135 -16.42 9.87 -0.43
CA GLN A 135 -17.11 10.35 -1.63
C GLN A 135 -16.99 9.38 -2.80
N VAL A 136 -15.80 8.83 -3.06
CA VAL A 136 -15.58 7.84 -4.13
C VAL A 136 -16.34 6.55 -3.84
N ILE A 137 -16.31 6.07 -2.59
CA ILE A 137 -17.09 4.90 -2.16
C ILE A 137 -18.57 5.15 -2.42
N GLN A 138 -19.12 6.28 -1.98
CA GLN A 138 -20.54 6.59 -2.15
C GLN A 138 -20.94 6.66 -3.63
N ASN A 139 -20.11 7.29 -4.46
CA ASN A 139 -20.32 7.35 -5.92
C ASN A 139 -20.31 5.96 -6.56
N ARG A 140 -19.46 5.03 -6.08
CA ARG A 140 -19.43 3.66 -6.58
C ARG A 140 -20.62 2.84 -6.10
N LEU A 141 -21.02 2.98 -4.85
CA LEU A 141 -22.20 2.29 -4.28
C LEU A 141 -23.50 2.66 -4.99
N THR A 142 -23.68 3.93 -5.39
CA THR A 142 -24.88 4.37 -6.13
C THR A 142 -24.98 3.77 -7.52
N ARG A 143 -23.83 3.50 -8.18
CA ARG A 143 -23.79 2.88 -9.52
C ARG A 143 -23.86 1.36 -9.46
N ASN A 144 -23.15 0.76 -8.51
CA ASN A 144 -23.11 -0.67 -8.28
C ASN A 144 -22.74 -0.93 -6.82
N TRP A 145 -23.72 -1.40 -6.04
CA TRP A 145 -23.54 -1.73 -4.63
C TRP A 145 -22.33 -2.65 -4.36
N HIS A 146 -22.08 -3.64 -5.21
CA HIS A 146 -20.96 -4.58 -5.04
C HIS A 146 -19.59 -3.96 -5.35
N ALA A 147 -19.53 -2.74 -5.90
CA ALA A 147 -18.27 -2.11 -6.29
C ALA A 147 -17.45 -1.63 -5.08
N ALA A 148 -18.09 -1.30 -3.95
CA ALA A 148 -17.39 -0.71 -2.81
C ALA A 148 -17.86 -1.19 -1.43
N LYS A 149 -18.97 -1.93 -1.31
CA LYS A 149 -19.66 -2.21 -0.02
C LYS A 149 -18.77 -2.69 1.12
N TYR A 150 -17.77 -3.52 0.82
CA TYR A 150 -16.93 -4.14 1.84
C TYR A 150 -15.64 -3.37 2.15
N THR A 151 -15.50 -2.17 1.58
CA THR A 151 -14.35 -1.29 1.83
C THR A 151 -14.61 -0.46 3.07
N SER A 152 -13.64 -0.45 3.99
CA SER A 152 -13.66 0.40 5.18
C SER A 152 -12.76 1.63 4.99
N VAL A 153 -13.10 2.76 5.63
CA VAL A 153 -12.27 3.98 5.69
C VAL A 153 -11.87 4.22 7.14
N GLU A 154 -10.59 4.08 7.44
CA GLU A 154 -10.05 4.09 8.80
C GLU A 154 -8.90 5.08 8.92
N GLU A 155 -8.68 5.65 10.10
CA GLU A 155 -7.48 6.46 10.34
C GLU A 155 -6.22 5.62 10.18
N ALA A 156 -5.18 6.20 9.57
CA ALA A 156 -3.89 5.53 9.43
C ALA A 156 -3.21 5.39 10.80
N GLY A 157 -3.09 4.14 11.25
CA GLY A 157 -2.31 3.76 12.43
C GLY A 157 -0.87 3.36 12.09
N PRO A 158 -0.21 2.62 13.00
CA PRO A 158 1.11 2.04 12.78
C PRO A 158 1.17 1.18 11.51
N PHE A 159 2.21 1.39 10.69
CA PHE A 159 2.46 0.58 9.50
C PHE A 159 3.75 -0.21 9.67
N TYR A 160 3.66 -1.55 9.70
CA TYR A 160 4.81 -2.42 9.86
C TYR A 160 5.31 -2.93 8.51
N LYS A 161 6.55 -2.60 8.14
CA LYS A 161 7.15 -3.07 6.87
C LYS A 161 7.25 -4.60 6.89
N ALA A 162 6.61 -5.27 5.94
CA ALA A 162 6.73 -6.71 5.80
C ALA A 162 8.17 -7.10 5.41
N GLU A 163 8.51 -8.37 5.64
CA GLU A 163 9.84 -8.92 5.40
C GLU A 163 10.33 -8.65 3.98
N GLU A 164 11.65 -8.52 3.80
CA GLU A 164 12.24 -8.06 2.53
C GLU A 164 11.95 -8.98 1.34
N TYR A 165 11.64 -10.26 1.59
CA TYR A 165 11.24 -11.18 0.55
C TYR A 165 9.83 -10.90 0.00
N HIS A 166 8.94 -10.22 0.75
CA HIS A 166 7.64 -9.79 0.25
C HIS A 166 7.73 -8.50 -0.60
N GLN A 167 8.75 -7.68 -0.37
CA GLN A 167 8.93 -6.41 -1.09
C GLN A 167 9.26 -6.67 -2.56
N ASN A 168 8.55 -6.06 -3.50
CA ASN A 168 8.78 -6.21 -4.93
C ASN A 168 8.76 -7.68 -5.38
N TYR A 169 7.91 -8.50 -4.75
CA TYR A 169 7.94 -9.96 -4.89
C TYR A 169 7.78 -10.42 -6.33
N ILE A 170 6.75 -9.93 -7.05
CA ILE A 170 6.48 -10.40 -8.42
C ILE A 170 7.66 -10.08 -9.35
N ASN A 171 8.25 -8.89 -9.27
CA ASN A 171 9.40 -8.51 -10.10
C ASN A 171 10.68 -9.28 -9.72
N LYS A 172 10.86 -9.63 -8.43
CA LYS A 172 11.96 -10.49 -7.99
C LYS A 172 11.76 -11.96 -8.42
N SER A 173 10.51 -12.39 -8.57
CA SER A 173 10.17 -13.77 -8.94
C SER A 173 10.35 -14.00 -10.45
N ARG A 174 11.09 -15.04 -10.84
CA ARG A 174 11.27 -15.44 -12.25
C ARG A 174 10.05 -16.13 -12.87
N ARG A 175 8.95 -16.26 -12.13
CA ARG A 175 7.70 -16.83 -12.63
C ARG A 175 6.89 -15.72 -13.28
N THR A 176 6.72 -15.78 -14.59
CA THR A 176 5.68 -15.04 -15.31
C THR A 176 4.33 -15.39 -14.70
N TRP A 177 3.81 -14.51 -13.83
CA TRP A 177 2.42 -14.57 -13.37
C TRP A 177 1.53 -14.02 -14.47
N GLY A 178 1.33 -14.84 -15.52
CA GLY A 178 0.24 -14.68 -16.46
C GLY A 178 -0.90 -15.59 -16.02
N ALA A 179 -2.08 -14.99 -15.85
CA ALA A 179 -3.36 -15.62 -15.51
C ALA A 179 -3.46 -16.19 -14.08
N LEU A 180 -4.13 -15.45 -13.19
CA LEU A 180 -5.09 -15.94 -12.19
C LEU A 180 -5.52 -14.77 -11.27
N PHE A 181 -6.24 -13.81 -11.84
CA PHE A 181 -7.25 -12.99 -11.16
C PHE A 181 -8.30 -12.62 -12.20
#